data_AF-A0A9X5ED19-F1
#
_entry.id   AF-A0A9X5ED19-F1
#
_cell.length_a   1.000
_cell.length_b   1.000
_cell.length_c   1.000
_cell.angle_alpha   90.00
_cell.angle_beta   90.00
_cell.angle_gamma   90.00
#
_symmetry.space_group_name_H-M   'P 1'
#
loop_
_entity.id
_entity.type
_entity.pdbx_description
1 polymer ?
#
loop_
_entity_poly.entity_id
_entity_poly.type
_entity_poly.pdbx_seq_one_letter_code
_entity_poly.pdbx_strand_id
1 'polypeptide(L)'
;MSTAQAERFAGIERLYGRGSLDRLSQAHVCVIGVGGVGSWAAEALARSGIGRLTLIDGDDVCLSNTNRQLHALDGQYGKPKVGVVAERMHAISPTIRLEAVERFLTPSTLDELLDRNYDVVIDACDALKVKLETIVWCRRRKLPLVTVGAAGGRTDPTQIRVRDLSRTEHDAMLSLIRKKLRQEHGFPRNPDRFFGVSAVYSLQNVQYPQADGSVCGVRPPGSDALKLDCGGGLGAATHVTGAFAFAAVGKALEKLTAAKRS
;
A
#
# COMPACT_ATOMS: atom_id res chain seq x y z
N MET A 1 -16.88 -16.02 -15.78
CA MET A 1 -15.88 -16.57 -14.85
C MET A 1 -15.85 -18.09 -15.04
N SER A 2 -14.70 -18.75 -15.05
CA SER A 2 -14.65 -20.23 -15.17
C SER A 2 -15.09 -20.90 -13.87
N THR A 3 -15.55 -22.16 -13.94
CA THR A 3 -15.97 -22.93 -12.75
C THR A 3 -14.86 -23.04 -11.71
N ALA A 4 -13.62 -23.30 -12.14
CA ALA A 4 -12.46 -23.37 -11.25
C ALA A 4 -12.13 -22.02 -10.60
N GLN A 5 -12.33 -20.89 -11.30
CA GLN A 5 -12.13 -19.56 -10.72
C GLN A 5 -13.22 -19.23 -9.69
N ALA A 6 -14.48 -19.61 -9.98
CA ALA A 6 -15.58 -19.46 -9.03
C ALA A 6 -15.31 -20.27 -7.74
N GLU A 7 -14.81 -21.50 -7.87
CA GLU A 7 -14.49 -22.36 -6.73
C GLU A 7 -13.35 -21.79 -5.87
N ARG A 8 -12.25 -21.32 -6.49
CA ARG A 8 -11.10 -20.69 -5.79
C ARG A 8 -11.54 -19.55 -4.87
N PHE A 9 -12.52 -18.76 -5.30
CA PHE A 9 -12.94 -17.53 -4.60
C PHE A 9 -14.36 -17.62 -4.02
N ALA A 10 -14.96 -18.80 -3.95
CA ALA A 10 -16.31 -18.98 -3.39
C ALA A 10 -16.41 -18.47 -1.94
N GLY A 11 -15.32 -18.54 -1.17
CA GLY A 11 -15.24 -17.96 0.17
C GLY A 11 -15.38 -16.44 0.20
N ILE A 12 -14.89 -15.73 -0.83
CA ILE A 12 -15.04 -14.28 -0.97
C ILE A 12 -16.51 -13.93 -1.20
N GLU A 13 -17.20 -14.64 -2.09
CA GLU A 13 -18.63 -14.38 -2.33
C GLU A 13 -19.50 -14.66 -1.10
N ARG A 14 -19.22 -15.75 -0.36
CA ARG A 14 -19.92 -16.03 0.91
C ARG A 14 -19.70 -14.95 1.96
N LEU A 15 -18.54 -14.28 1.96
CA LEU A 15 -18.17 -13.25 2.91
C LEU A 15 -18.73 -11.86 2.55
N TYR A 16 -18.55 -11.44 1.29
CA TYR A 16 -18.92 -10.09 0.82
C TYR A 16 -20.30 -10.04 0.16
N GLY A 17 -20.99 -11.18 0.07
CA GLY A 17 -22.34 -11.30 -0.47
C GLY A 17 -22.38 -11.55 -1.98
N ARG A 18 -23.55 -11.95 -2.46
CA ARG A 18 -23.80 -12.33 -3.86
C ARG A 18 -23.42 -11.20 -4.82
N GLY A 19 -22.69 -11.55 -5.89
CA GLY A 19 -22.25 -10.61 -6.93
C GLY A 19 -21.04 -9.74 -6.54
N SER A 20 -20.50 -9.89 -5.32
CA SER A 20 -19.23 -9.26 -4.95
C SER A 20 -18.07 -9.78 -5.79
N LEU A 21 -18.00 -11.10 -5.98
CA LEU A 21 -16.94 -11.74 -6.77
C LEU A 21 -16.99 -11.28 -8.24
N ASP A 22 -18.17 -11.15 -8.85
CA ASP A 22 -18.30 -10.61 -10.20
C ASP A 22 -17.74 -9.19 -10.30
N ARG A 23 -18.06 -8.31 -9.34
CA ARG A 23 -17.51 -6.93 -9.29
C ARG A 23 -15.99 -6.95 -9.13
N LEU A 24 -15.47 -7.73 -8.19
CA LEU A 24 -14.03 -7.84 -7.95
C LEU A 24 -13.28 -8.41 -9.17
N SER A 25 -13.87 -9.38 -9.86
CA SER A 25 -13.30 -9.96 -11.09
C SER A 25 -13.25 -8.99 -12.28
N GLN A 26 -14.02 -7.90 -12.22
CA GLN A 26 -13.99 -6.82 -13.21
C GLN A 26 -13.11 -5.65 -12.79
N ALA A 27 -12.82 -5.54 -11.49
CA ALA A 27 -12.07 -4.44 -10.92
C ALA A 27 -10.59 -4.43 -11.35
N HIS A 28 -10.06 -3.23 -11.51
CA HIS A 28 -8.66 -2.96 -11.78
C HIS A 28 -8.02 -2.16 -10.65
N VAL A 29 -7.11 -2.81 -9.93
CA VAL A 29 -6.39 -2.20 -8.80
C VAL A 29 -4.96 -1.91 -9.17
N CYS A 30 -4.45 -0.75 -8.77
CA CYS A 30 -3.03 -0.41 -8.86
C CYS A 30 -2.38 -0.44 -7.48
N VAL A 31 -1.21 -1.06 -7.35
CA VAL A 31 -0.38 -1.02 -6.15
C VAL A 31 0.94 -0.32 -6.49
N ILE A 32 1.20 0.82 -5.85
CA ILE A 32 2.43 1.59 -6.01
C ILE A 32 3.36 1.21 -4.85
N GLY A 33 4.57 0.75 -5.19
CA GLY A 33 5.56 0.26 -4.24
C GLY A 33 5.24 -1.16 -3.80
N VAL A 34 6.00 -2.13 -4.29
CA VAL A 34 5.91 -3.56 -4.00
C VAL A 34 6.93 -3.93 -2.91
N GLY A 35 6.99 -3.13 -1.84
CA GLY A 35 7.89 -3.35 -0.71
C GLY A 35 7.27 -4.18 0.42
N GLY A 36 7.62 -3.85 1.66
CA GLY A 36 7.13 -4.55 2.87
C GLY A 36 5.62 -4.47 3.11
N VAL A 37 4.91 -3.53 2.49
CA VAL A 37 3.44 -3.45 2.54
C VAL A 37 2.84 -3.88 1.21
N GLY A 38 3.26 -3.28 0.09
CA GLY A 38 2.61 -3.52 -1.20
C GLY A 38 2.74 -4.96 -1.71
N SER A 39 3.80 -5.69 -1.37
CA SER A 39 3.92 -7.11 -1.74
C SER A 39 2.83 -7.98 -1.10
N TRP A 40 2.49 -7.74 0.17
CA TRP A 40 1.37 -8.40 0.84
C TRP A 40 0.01 -7.88 0.35
N ALA A 41 -0.07 -6.61 -0.07
CA ALA A 41 -1.29 -6.05 -0.64
C ALA A 41 -1.61 -6.74 -1.98
N ALA A 42 -0.62 -6.91 -2.85
CA ALA A 42 -0.76 -7.67 -4.09
C ALA A 42 -1.27 -9.09 -3.85
N GLU A 43 -0.66 -9.82 -2.91
CA GLU A 43 -1.09 -11.16 -2.49
C GLU A 43 -2.55 -11.20 -2.04
N ALA A 44 -2.94 -10.28 -1.14
CA ALA A 44 -4.30 -10.22 -0.63
C ALA A 44 -5.32 -9.88 -1.73
N LEU A 45 -4.97 -8.99 -2.68
CA LEU A 45 -5.82 -8.67 -3.83
C LEU A 45 -6.00 -9.87 -4.75
N ALA A 46 -4.93 -10.58 -5.11
CA ALA A 46 -5.02 -11.78 -5.94
C ALA A 46 -5.84 -12.88 -5.27
N ARG A 47 -5.69 -13.05 -3.94
CA ARG A 47 -6.50 -14.00 -3.15
C ARG A 47 -7.94 -13.56 -2.95
N SER A 48 -8.28 -12.32 -3.25
CA SER A 48 -9.64 -11.77 -3.17
C SER A 48 -10.39 -11.85 -4.50
N GLY A 49 -9.79 -12.42 -5.55
CA GLY A 49 -10.44 -12.55 -6.85
C GLY A 49 -10.44 -11.26 -7.68
N ILE A 50 -9.55 -10.31 -7.40
CA ILE A 50 -9.35 -9.13 -8.26
C ILE A 50 -8.98 -9.58 -9.67
N GLY A 51 -9.67 -9.06 -10.67
CA GLY A 51 -9.49 -9.48 -12.06
C GLY A 51 -8.30 -8.83 -12.76
N ARG A 52 -7.97 -7.58 -12.43
CA ARG A 52 -6.85 -6.85 -13.02
C ARG A 52 -6.00 -6.17 -11.95
N LEU A 53 -4.69 -6.32 -12.04
CA LEU A 53 -3.74 -5.79 -11.07
C LEU A 53 -2.56 -5.15 -11.80
N THR A 54 -2.27 -3.88 -11.52
CA THR A 54 -1.04 -3.24 -11.97
C THR A 54 -0.11 -3.02 -10.77
N LEU A 55 1.12 -3.48 -10.87
CA LEU A 55 2.17 -3.32 -9.87
C LEU A 55 3.22 -2.34 -10.40
N ILE A 56 3.53 -1.30 -9.64
CA ILE A 56 4.53 -0.28 -10.02
C ILE A 56 5.63 -0.26 -8.97
N ASP A 57 6.82 -0.74 -9.32
CA ASP A 57 8.03 -0.64 -8.50
C ASP A 57 9.27 -0.75 -9.41
N GLY A 58 10.32 0.01 -9.13
CA GLY A 58 11.56 0.01 -9.91
C GLY A 58 12.72 -0.72 -9.22
N ASP A 59 12.50 -1.31 -8.04
CA ASP A 59 13.54 -2.00 -7.29
C ASP A 59 13.63 -3.50 -7.62
N ASP A 60 14.82 -4.05 -7.34
CA ASP A 60 15.08 -5.49 -7.27
C ASP A 60 14.91 -6.06 -5.86
N VAL A 61 14.69 -7.37 -5.79
CA VAL A 61 14.64 -8.12 -4.53
C VAL A 61 16.02 -8.13 -3.87
N CYS A 62 16.11 -7.68 -2.61
CA CYS A 62 17.35 -7.68 -1.84
C CYS A 62 17.29 -8.65 -0.64
N LEU A 63 18.43 -9.22 -0.23
CA LEU A 63 18.52 -10.06 0.97
C LEU A 63 18.00 -9.36 2.24
N SER A 64 18.22 -8.06 2.36
CA SER A 64 17.73 -7.26 3.50
C SER A 64 16.20 -7.11 3.56
N ASN A 65 15.48 -7.60 2.54
CA ASN A 65 14.03 -7.54 2.46
C ASN A 65 13.34 -8.72 3.18
N THR A 66 14.08 -9.79 3.48
CA THR A 66 13.56 -11.07 4.01
C THR A 66 12.73 -10.93 5.29
N ASN A 67 13.02 -9.95 6.15
CA ASN A 67 12.29 -9.74 7.40
C ASN A 67 10.85 -9.19 7.22
N ARG A 68 10.46 -8.77 6.01
CA ARG A 68 9.20 -8.02 5.81
C ARG A 68 8.55 -8.11 4.43
N GLN A 69 9.22 -8.60 3.39
CA GLN A 69 8.70 -8.59 2.03
C GLN A 69 8.41 -10.02 1.54
N LEU A 70 7.21 -10.22 0.98
CA LEU A 70 6.70 -11.53 0.58
C LEU A 70 7.59 -12.27 -0.43
N HIS A 71 8.21 -11.55 -1.36
CA HIS A 71 8.97 -12.12 -2.48
C HIS A 71 10.46 -12.33 -2.16
N ALA A 72 10.92 -11.95 -0.97
CA ALA A 72 12.32 -12.06 -0.56
C ALA A 72 12.63 -13.49 -0.08
N LEU A 73 12.88 -14.37 -1.05
CA LEU A 73 13.15 -15.79 -0.87
C LEU A 73 14.46 -16.15 -1.58
N ASP A 74 15.11 -17.21 -1.11
CA ASP A 74 16.28 -17.78 -1.79
C ASP A 74 15.93 -18.13 -3.25
N GLY A 75 16.83 -17.77 -4.16
CA GLY A 75 16.61 -17.90 -5.61
C GLY A 75 15.85 -16.75 -6.27
N GLN A 76 15.38 -15.76 -5.50
CA GLN A 76 14.70 -14.56 -6.04
C GLN A 76 15.51 -13.26 -5.90
N TYR A 77 16.58 -13.24 -5.08
CA TYR A 77 17.41 -12.05 -4.92
C TYR A 77 18.03 -11.58 -6.26
N GLY A 78 18.05 -10.26 -6.47
CA GLY A 78 18.56 -9.61 -7.68
C GLY A 78 17.59 -9.59 -8.87
N LYS A 79 16.38 -10.14 -8.72
CA LYS A 79 15.34 -10.05 -9.75
C LYS A 79 14.43 -8.83 -9.51
N PRO A 80 13.75 -8.31 -10.54
CA PRO A 80 12.76 -7.25 -10.37
C PRO A 80 11.63 -7.66 -9.42
N LYS A 81 11.33 -6.84 -8.41
CA LYS A 81 10.28 -7.14 -7.42
C LYS A 81 8.92 -7.39 -8.07
N VAL A 82 8.55 -6.53 -9.02
CA VAL A 82 7.26 -6.64 -9.73
C VAL A 82 7.15 -7.94 -10.51
N GLY A 83 8.24 -8.44 -11.10
CA GLY A 83 8.27 -9.70 -11.84
C GLY A 83 8.08 -10.92 -10.94
N VAL A 84 8.81 -10.98 -9.82
CA VAL A 84 8.68 -12.09 -8.85
C VAL A 84 7.28 -12.15 -8.25
N VAL A 85 6.71 -10.99 -7.90
CA VAL A 85 5.33 -10.93 -7.38
C VAL A 85 4.32 -11.28 -8.47
N ALA A 86 4.52 -10.84 -9.71
CA ALA A 86 3.65 -11.17 -10.84
C ALA A 86 3.51 -12.68 -11.06
N GLU A 87 4.65 -13.39 -11.13
CA GLU A 87 4.69 -14.85 -11.28
C GLU A 87 3.88 -15.53 -10.17
N ARG A 88 4.09 -15.08 -8.92
CA ARG A 88 3.36 -15.59 -7.76
C ARG A 88 1.85 -15.34 -7.86
N MET A 89 1.41 -14.15 -8.29
CA MET A 89 -0.02 -13.84 -8.42
C MET A 89 -0.68 -14.71 -9.50
N HIS A 90 0.02 -15.02 -10.60
CA HIS A 90 -0.48 -15.93 -11.62
C HIS A 90 -0.63 -17.37 -11.09
N ALA A 91 0.26 -17.83 -10.21
CA ALA A 91 0.10 -19.12 -9.55
C ALA A 91 -1.14 -19.18 -8.63
N ILE A 92 -1.52 -18.05 -8.03
CA ILE A 92 -2.73 -17.92 -7.19
C ILE A 92 -4.00 -17.87 -8.06
N SER A 93 -3.99 -17.04 -9.09
CA SER A 93 -5.12 -16.77 -9.96
C SER A 93 -4.66 -16.78 -11.42
N PRO A 94 -4.72 -17.92 -12.13
CA PRO A 94 -4.21 -18.02 -13.50
C PRO A 94 -4.87 -17.07 -14.51
N THR A 95 -6.07 -16.57 -14.19
CA THR A 95 -6.85 -15.66 -15.05
C THR A 95 -6.70 -14.19 -14.68
N ILE A 96 -5.92 -13.85 -13.64
CA ILE A 96 -5.64 -12.45 -13.30
C ILE A 96 -4.90 -11.78 -14.46
N ARG A 97 -5.38 -10.61 -14.88
CA ARG A 97 -4.65 -9.77 -15.83
C ARG A 97 -3.70 -8.88 -15.05
N LEU A 98 -2.43 -9.26 -15.03
CA LEU A 98 -1.42 -8.55 -14.27
C LEU A 98 -0.48 -7.78 -15.17
N GLU A 99 -0.20 -6.55 -14.79
CA GLU A 99 0.82 -5.72 -15.43
C GLU A 99 1.91 -5.37 -14.41
N ALA A 100 3.13 -5.84 -14.68
CA ALA A 100 4.31 -5.55 -13.88
C ALA A 100 5.07 -4.38 -14.52
N VAL A 101 4.98 -3.20 -13.92
CA VAL A 101 5.65 -1.98 -14.37
C VAL A 101 6.93 -1.81 -13.57
N GLU A 102 8.06 -2.18 -14.17
CA GLU A 102 9.40 -2.08 -13.58
C GLU A 102 9.95 -0.63 -13.68
N ARG A 103 9.23 0.32 -13.08
CA ARG A 103 9.59 1.74 -13.06
C ARG A 103 9.17 2.38 -11.75
N PHE A 104 9.92 3.38 -11.32
CA PHE A 104 9.47 4.26 -10.25
C PHE A 104 8.34 5.18 -10.71
N LEU A 105 7.34 5.32 -9.86
CA LEU A 105 6.42 6.44 -9.95
C LEU A 105 7.14 7.70 -9.49
N THR A 106 7.14 8.73 -10.34
CA THR A 106 7.73 10.03 -10.04
C THR A 106 6.73 11.11 -10.44
N PRO A 107 6.91 12.37 -9.99
CA PRO A 107 6.00 13.45 -10.39
C PRO A 107 5.85 13.61 -11.91
N SER A 108 6.88 13.29 -12.70
CA SER A 108 6.83 13.37 -14.17
C SER A 108 6.17 12.16 -14.84
N THR A 109 5.99 11.04 -14.14
CA THR A 109 5.39 9.81 -14.70
C THR A 109 3.98 9.55 -14.19
N LEU A 110 3.40 10.45 -13.39
CA LEU A 110 2.05 10.29 -12.81
C LEU A 110 0.96 10.13 -13.87
N ASP A 111 0.93 11.01 -14.87
CA ASP A 111 -0.09 10.93 -15.93
C ASP A 111 0.06 9.62 -16.72
N GLU A 112 1.28 9.26 -17.10
CA GLU A 112 1.58 8.03 -17.84
C GLU A 112 1.14 6.76 -17.07
N LEU A 113 1.48 6.68 -15.78
CA LEU A 113 1.36 5.45 -15.01
C LEU A 113 0.03 5.34 -14.23
N LEU A 114 -0.64 6.46 -13.96
CA LEU A 114 -1.91 6.48 -13.22
C LEU A 114 -3.15 6.74 -14.08
N ASP A 115 -3.03 7.29 -15.29
CA ASP A 115 -4.17 7.51 -16.18
C ASP A 115 -4.55 6.26 -16.98
N ARG A 116 -4.89 5.19 -16.24
CA ARG A 116 -5.11 3.84 -16.77
C ARG A 116 -6.42 3.22 -16.32
N ASN A 117 -7.40 4.06 -15.94
CA ASN A 117 -8.74 3.66 -15.50
C ASN A 117 -8.77 2.65 -14.34
N TYR A 118 -7.89 2.84 -13.34
CA TYR A 118 -7.98 2.06 -12.11
C TYR A 118 -9.27 2.37 -11.36
N ASP A 119 -9.86 1.36 -10.73
CA ASP A 119 -11.00 1.54 -9.84
C ASP A 119 -10.55 1.99 -8.44
N VAL A 120 -9.34 1.59 -8.04
CA VAL A 120 -8.70 2.02 -6.78
C VAL A 120 -7.18 1.89 -6.86
N VAL A 121 -6.50 2.83 -6.23
CA VAL A 121 -5.04 2.84 -6.06
C VAL A 121 -4.71 2.56 -4.59
N ILE A 122 -3.77 1.66 -4.34
CA ILE A 122 -3.10 1.48 -3.05
C ILE A 122 -1.69 2.05 -3.16
N ASP A 123 -1.43 3.11 -2.40
CA ASP A 123 -0.13 3.77 -2.35
C ASP A 123 0.67 3.29 -1.13
N ALA A 124 1.59 2.37 -1.39
CA ALA A 124 2.54 1.80 -0.44
C ALA A 124 3.99 2.26 -0.72
N CYS A 125 4.18 3.34 -1.49
CA CYS A 125 5.48 3.98 -1.70
C CYS A 125 6.00 4.62 -0.41
N ASP A 126 7.31 4.64 -0.19
CA ASP A 126 7.95 5.25 0.99
C ASP A 126 8.54 6.64 0.70
N ALA A 127 8.61 7.05 -0.57
CA ALA A 127 9.09 8.37 -0.97
C ALA A 127 8.03 9.46 -0.72
N LEU A 128 8.31 10.36 0.25
CA LEU A 128 7.40 11.42 0.68
C LEU A 128 6.88 12.29 -0.48
N LYS A 129 7.78 12.70 -1.40
CA LYS A 129 7.40 13.57 -2.54
C LYS A 129 6.47 12.84 -3.50
N VAL A 130 6.75 11.58 -3.84
CA VAL A 130 5.91 10.77 -4.72
C VAL A 130 4.54 10.59 -4.08
N LYS A 131 4.49 10.16 -2.81
CA LYS A 131 3.25 9.97 -2.05
C LYS A 131 2.38 11.23 -2.02
N LEU A 132 2.98 12.39 -1.75
CA LEU A 132 2.26 13.68 -1.76
C LEU A 132 1.62 13.95 -3.12
N GLU A 133 2.40 13.86 -4.20
CA GLU A 133 1.91 14.15 -5.55
C GLU A 133 0.86 13.12 -6.02
N THR A 134 1.02 11.83 -5.69
CA THR A 134 0.02 10.80 -5.94
C THR A 134 -1.32 11.13 -5.27
N ILE A 135 -1.29 11.59 -4.00
CA ILE A 135 -2.51 12.01 -3.28
C ILE A 135 -3.19 13.18 -3.99
N VAL A 136 -2.43 14.20 -4.38
CA VAL A 136 -2.96 15.38 -5.08
C VAL A 136 -3.55 14.96 -6.44
N TRP A 137 -2.82 14.15 -7.20
CA TRP A 137 -3.19 13.69 -8.53
C TRP A 137 -4.50 12.88 -8.50
N CYS A 138 -4.58 11.87 -7.61
CA CYS A 138 -5.77 11.03 -7.48
C CYS A 138 -6.98 11.85 -7.01
N ARG A 139 -6.79 12.73 -6.01
CA ARG A 139 -7.87 13.56 -5.45
C ARG A 139 -8.45 14.53 -6.49
N ARG A 140 -7.63 15.12 -7.35
CA ARG A 140 -8.09 16.00 -8.44
C ARG A 140 -8.95 15.25 -9.47
N ARG A 141 -8.62 13.99 -9.75
CA ARG A 141 -9.31 13.14 -10.73
C ARG A 141 -10.43 12.29 -10.12
N LYS A 142 -10.70 12.43 -8.82
CA LYS A 142 -11.65 11.61 -8.05
C LYS A 142 -11.34 10.11 -8.15
N LEU A 143 -10.07 9.76 -8.38
CA LEU A 143 -9.61 8.38 -8.38
C LEU A 143 -9.51 7.88 -6.92
N PRO A 144 -10.22 6.81 -6.53
CA PRO A 144 -10.15 6.31 -5.17
C PRO A 144 -8.72 5.89 -4.78
N LEU A 145 -8.25 6.40 -3.64
CA LEU A 145 -6.91 6.14 -3.12
C LEU A 145 -6.98 5.65 -1.68
N VAL A 146 -6.16 4.64 -1.38
CA VAL A 146 -5.79 4.24 -0.01
C VAL A 146 -4.28 4.42 0.13
N THR A 147 -3.86 5.39 0.93
CA THR A 147 -2.43 5.63 1.20
C THR A 147 -2.01 4.92 2.49
N VAL A 148 -0.75 4.51 2.56
CA VAL A 148 -0.18 3.80 3.71
C VAL A 148 0.90 4.69 4.35
N GLY A 149 0.82 4.82 5.68
CA GLY A 149 1.85 5.45 6.51
C GLY A 149 3.07 4.56 6.76
N ALA A 150 3.94 5.00 7.67
CA ALA A 150 5.24 4.35 7.90
C ALA A 150 5.12 3.08 8.75
N ALA A 151 5.07 1.89 8.16
CA ALA A 151 4.94 0.64 8.92
C ALA A 151 6.17 0.26 9.77
N GLY A 152 7.34 0.84 9.51
CA GLY A 152 8.59 0.58 10.26
C GLY A 152 8.58 1.15 11.69
N GLY A 153 9.46 0.61 12.53
CA GLY A 153 9.61 0.98 13.95
C GLY A 153 8.40 0.60 14.80
N ARG A 154 7.61 -0.38 14.36
CA ARG A 154 6.37 -0.80 15.02
C ARG A 154 6.39 -2.31 15.21
N THR A 155 5.74 -2.78 16.26
CA THR A 155 5.70 -4.19 16.67
C THR A 155 4.29 -4.70 16.94
N ASP A 156 3.33 -3.82 17.21
CA ASP A 156 1.95 -4.19 17.57
C ASP A 156 0.99 -3.97 16.39
N PRO A 157 0.57 -5.05 15.69
CA PRO A 157 -0.36 -4.94 14.57
C PRO A 157 -1.79 -4.60 15.01
N THR A 158 -2.15 -4.78 16.29
CA THR A 158 -3.51 -4.52 16.78
C THR A 158 -3.84 -3.03 16.89
N GLN A 159 -2.81 -2.17 16.82
CA GLN A 159 -2.93 -0.71 16.83
C GLN A 159 -3.10 -0.09 15.44
N ILE A 160 -3.15 -0.91 14.39
CA ILE A 160 -3.36 -0.44 13.02
C ILE A 160 -4.80 0.04 12.85
N ARG A 161 -4.97 1.19 12.20
CA ARG A 161 -6.26 1.86 11.95
C ARG A 161 -6.33 2.35 10.51
N VAL A 162 -7.56 2.44 10.01
CA VAL A 162 -7.87 3.10 8.73
C VAL A 162 -8.80 4.27 9.00
N ARG A 163 -8.35 5.49 8.69
CA ARG A 163 -9.14 6.73 8.86
C ARG A 163 -8.95 7.63 7.64
N ASP A 164 -9.65 8.76 7.61
CA ASP A 164 -9.30 9.81 6.65
C ASP A 164 -7.89 10.33 6.95
N LEU A 165 -7.12 10.65 5.91
CA LEU A 165 -5.74 11.12 6.03
C LEU A 165 -5.66 12.32 6.98
N SER A 166 -6.65 13.22 7.00
CA SER A 166 -6.67 14.39 7.89
C SER A 166 -6.70 14.05 9.39
N ARG A 167 -7.07 12.81 9.75
CA ARG A 167 -7.25 12.29 11.12
C ARG A 167 -6.15 11.32 11.56
N THR A 168 -5.09 11.20 10.79
CA THR A 168 -3.96 10.33 11.15
C THR A 168 -3.08 10.99 12.22
N GLU A 169 -2.51 10.17 13.09
CA GLU A 169 -1.68 10.56 14.24
C GLU A 169 -0.54 9.55 14.42
N HIS A 170 0.44 9.86 15.28
CA HIS A 170 1.61 8.99 15.54
C HIS A 170 2.41 8.57 14.28
N ASP A 171 2.33 9.36 13.20
CA ASP A 171 3.01 9.11 11.94
C ASP A 171 3.60 10.40 11.36
N ALA A 172 4.93 10.50 11.38
CA ALA A 172 5.65 11.71 10.98
C ALA A 172 5.52 11.99 9.48
N MET A 173 5.57 10.96 8.64
CA MET A 173 5.44 11.10 7.18
C MET A 173 4.06 11.63 6.82
N LEU A 174 3.01 11.01 7.35
CA LEU A 174 1.64 11.48 7.11
C LEU A 174 1.41 12.87 7.70
N SER A 175 2.02 13.21 8.85
CA SER A 175 1.95 14.56 9.41
C SER A 175 2.52 15.63 8.48
N LEU A 176 3.71 15.38 7.92
CA LEU A 176 4.33 16.28 6.94
C LEU A 176 3.50 16.40 5.66
N ILE A 177 2.96 15.27 5.16
CA ILE A 177 2.07 15.27 3.99
C ILE A 177 0.81 16.11 4.27
N ARG A 178 0.13 15.90 5.42
CA ARG A 178 -1.04 16.71 5.80
C ARG A 178 -0.72 18.20 5.84
N LYS A 179 0.45 18.57 6.36
CA LYS A 179 0.91 19.96 6.41
C LYS A 179 1.05 20.54 4.99
N LYS A 180 1.77 19.85 4.11
CA LYS A 180 1.98 20.29 2.70
C LYS A 180 0.68 20.37 1.92
N LEU A 181 -0.21 19.36 2.04
CA LEU A 181 -1.52 19.37 1.39
C LEU A 181 -2.35 20.63 1.74
N ARG A 182 -2.30 21.08 3.00
CA ARG A 182 -3.00 22.30 3.48
C ARG A 182 -2.32 23.60 3.08
N GLN A 183 -1.00 23.59 2.95
CA GLN A 183 -0.21 24.79 2.65
C GLN A 183 -0.16 25.05 1.15
N GLU A 184 -0.02 24.00 0.34
CA GLU A 184 0.39 24.09 -1.08
C GLU A 184 -0.71 23.61 -2.04
N HIS A 185 -1.65 22.76 -1.60
CA HIS A 185 -2.59 22.08 -2.51
C HIS A 185 -4.08 22.31 -2.20
N GLY A 186 -4.39 23.28 -1.32
CA GLY A 186 -5.77 23.70 -1.04
C GLY A 186 -6.62 22.64 -0.32
N PHE A 187 -5.99 21.70 0.40
CA PHE A 187 -6.75 20.79 1.26
C PHE A 187 -7.29 21.51 2.49
N PRO A 188 -8.45 21.09 3.03
CA PRO A 188 -9.11 21.79 4.13
C PRO A 188 -8.21 22.00 5.36
N ARG A 189 -8.19 23.23 5.88
CA ARG A 189 -7.56 23.55 7.16
C ARG A 189 -8.51 23.39 8.34
N ASN A 190 -9.82 23.53 8.11
CA ASN A 190 -10.84 23.31 9.13
C ASN A 190 -10.75 21.86 9.65
N PRO A 191 -10.55 21.64 10.96
CA PRO A 191 -10.51 20.31 11.54
C PRO A 191 -11.78 19.51 11.22
N ASP A 192 -12.97 20.09 11.12
CA ASP A 192 -14.22 19.36 10.86
C ASP A 192 -14.34 18.80 9.43
N ARG A 193 -13.44 19.17 8.52
CA ARG A 193 -13.47 18.70 7.12
C ARG A 193 -12.44 17.60 6.86
N PHE A 194 -12.88 16.55 6.19
CA PHE A 194 -12.04 15.46 5.73
C PHE A 194 -11.33 15.77 4.41
N PHE A 195 -10.20 15.10 4.17
CA PHE A 195 -9.46 15.18 2.91
C PHE A 195 -10.10 14.33 1.81
N GLY A 196 -10.89 13.32 2.18
CA GLY A 196 -11.47 12.35 1.26
C GLY A 196 -10.47 11.27 0.82
N VAL A 197 -9.42 11.05 1.62
CA VAL A 197 -8.33 10.10 1.30
C VAL A 197 -8.24 9.11 2.44
N SER A 198 -8.41 7.82 2.18
CA SER A 198 -8.26 6.79 3.22
C SER A 198 -6.77 6.56 3.49
N ALA A 199 -6.39 6.49 4.76
CA ALA A 199 -5.01 6.31 5.18
C ALA A 199 -4.89 5.21 6.26
N VAL A 200 -3.96 4.28 6.05
CA VAL A 200 -3.58 3.25 7.02
C VAL A 200 -2.42 3.74 7.85
N TYR A 201 -2.54 3.67 9.18
CA TYR A 201 -1.51 4.10 10.13
C TYR A 201 -1.62 3.28 11.42
N SER A 202 -0.67 3.42 12.34
CA SER A 202 -0.73 2.80 13.67
C SER A 202 -0.69 3.85 14.76
N LEU A 203 -1.42 3.58 15.85
CA LEU A 203 -1.36 4.36 17.09
C LEU A 203 -0.08 4.11 17.90
N GLN A 204 0.65 3.04 17.57
CA GLN A 204 1.92 2.75 18.23
C GLN A 204 2.97 3.79 17.82
N ASN A 205 3.57 4.42 18.83
CA ASN A 205 4.73 5.28 18.64
C ASN A 205 5.91 4.50 18.04
N VAL A 206 6.61 5.15 17.11
CA VAL A 206 7.78 4.60 16.43
C VAL A 206 8.89 4.30 17.44
N GLN A 207 9.46 3.11 17.32
CA GLN A 207 10.62 2.63 18.04
C GLN A 207 11.87 2.82 17.17
N TYR A 208 12.88 3.48 17.72
CA TYR A 208 14.12 3.83 17.05
C TYR A 208 15.28 2.98 17.60
N PRO A 209 16.11 2.38 16.72
CA PRO A 209 17.34 1.74 17.14
C PRO A 209 18.34 2.78 17.68
N GLN A 210 19.04 2.41 18.74
CA GLN A 210 20.06 3.23 19.40
C GLN A 210 21.47 2.70 19.08
N ALA A 211 22.49 3.51 19.33
CA ALA A 211 23.89 3.15 19.04
C ALA A 211 24.39 1.96 19.88
N ASP A 212 23.80 1.74 21.06
CA ASP A 212 24.11 0.60 21.95
C ASP A 212 23.34 -0.68 21.57
N GLY A 213 22.58 -0.66 20.47
CA GLY A 213 21.75 -1.78 20.01
C GLY A 213 20.39 -1.90 20.71
N SER A 214 20.11 -1.07 21.72
CA SER A 214 18.78 -0.98 22.31
C SER A 214 17.78 -0.33 21.36
N VAL A 215 16.49 -0.44 21.68
CA VAL A 215 15.40 0.12 20.88
C VAL A 215 14.43 0.83 21.82
N CYS A 216 14.10 2.09 21.51
CA CYS A 216 13.19 2.88 22.35
C CYS A 216 12.43 3.95 21.54
N GLY A 217 11.47 4.64 22.17
CA GLY A 217 10.69 5.70 21.54
C GLY A 217 11.42 7.02 21.30
N VAL A 218 12.69 7.13 21.69
CA VAL A 218 13.47 8.36 21.55
C VAL A 218 14.26 8.32 20.25
N ARG A 219 14.05 9.34 19.43
CA ARG A 219 14.76 9.47 18.16
C ARG A 219 16.22 9.89 18.39
N PRO A 220 17.22 9.17 17.82
CA PRO A 220 18.62 9.54 17.96
C PRO A 220 18.93 10.91 17.33
N PRO A 221 19.82 11.73 17.94
CA PRO A 221 20.29 12.98 17.37
C PRO A 221 20.93 12.75 15.99
N GLY A 222 20.63 13.60 15.00
CA GLY A 222 21.22 13.49 13.66
C GLY A 222 20.69 12.36 12.77
N SER A 223 19.78 11.52 13.25
CA SER A 223 19.07 10.55 12.40
C SER A 223 18.18 11.30 11.41
N ASP A 224 18.34 11.12 10.10
CA ASP A 224 17.46 11.73 9.10
C ASP A 224 16.07 11.07 9.15
N ALA A 225 15.01 11.87 9.25
CA ALA A 225 13.64 11.42 9.55
C ALA A 225 13.02 10.50 8.48
N LEU A 226 13.66 10.39 7.32
CA LEU A 226 13.00 10.06 6.06
C LEU A 226 13.72 8.98 5.24
N LYS A 227 14.88 8.48 5.70
CA LYS A 227 15.60 7.42 4.99
C LYS A 227 15.22 6.06 5.58
N LEU A 228 14.34 5.33 4.88
CA LEU A 228 14.15 3.87 5.02
C LEU A 228 15.24 3.11 4.23
N ASP A 229 16.47 3.62 4.21
CA ASP A 229 17.61 2.97 3.58
C ASP A 229 18.07 1.78 4.44
N CYS A 230 18.39 0.67 3.74
CA CYS A 230 18.95 -0.58 4.22
C CYS A 230 20.18 -0.49 5.13
N GLY A 231 20.85 0.67 5.28
CA GLY A 231 22.02 0.84 6.14
C GLY A 231 21.79 1.43 7.54
N GLY A 232 20.64 2.08 7.81
CA GLY A 232 20.44 2.82 9.07
C GLY A 232 19.01 3.27 9.38
N GLY A 233 18.01 2.72 8.68
CA GLY A 233 16.60 3.04 8.87
C GLY A 233 15.95 2.33 10.07
N LEU A 234 14.65 2.59 10.23
CA LEU A 234 13.82 1.89 11.21
C LEU A 234 13.79 0.37 10.94
N GLY A 235 13.82 -0.44 11.99
CA GLY A 235 13.52 -1.86 11.90
C GLY A 235 12.08 -2.11 11.45
N ALA A 236 11.78 -3.30 10.93
CA ALA A 236 10.43 -3.68 10.52
C ALA A 236 10.21 -5.19 10.64
N ALA A 237 8.95 -5.61 10.70
CA ALA A 237 8.59 -7.01 10.84
C ALA A 237 7.33 -7.34 10.03
N THR A 238 7.33 -8.52 9.41
CA THR A 238 6.25 -9.01 8.52
C THR A 238 4.86 -8.92 9.13
N HIS A 239 4.67 -9.28 10.40
CA HIS A 239 3.34 -9.28 11.02
C HIS A 239 2.74 -7.87 11.12
N VAL A 240 3.57 -6.82 11.19
CA VAL A 240 3.11 -5.43 11.14
C VAL A 240 2.92 -4.97 9.70
N THR A 241 3.94 -5.12 8.85
CA THR A 241 3.86 -4.59 7.47
C THR A 241 2.80 -5.30 6.64
N GLY A 242 2.61 -6.61 6.85
CA GLY A 242 1.52 -7.39 6.30
C GLY A 242 0.14 -6.95 6.82
N ALA A 243 0.01 -6.67 8.12
CA ALA A 243 -1.25 -6.16 8.68
C ALA A 243 -1.61 -4.76 8.14
N PHE A 244 -0.63 -3.88 7.89
CA PHE A 244 -0.85 -2.62 7.17
C PHE A 244 -1.42 -2.88 5.77
N ALA A 245 -0.87 -3.87 5.07
CA ALA A 245 -1.32 -4.24 3.73
C ALA A 245 -2.75 -4.78 3.74
N PHE A 246 -3.06 -5.69 4.68
CA PHE A 246 -4.39 -6.28 4.80
C PHE A 246 -5.44 -5.23 5.19
N ALA A 247 -5.10 -4.27 6.04
CA ALA A 247 -5.97 -3.13 6.34
C ALA A 247 -6.21 -2.25 5.10
N ALA A 248 -5.17 -1.99 4.29
CA ALA A 248 -5.30 -1.22 3.05
C ALA A 248 -6.20 -1.94 2.03
N VAL A 249 -5.99 -3.24 1.84
CA VAL A 249 -6.79 -4.07 0.93
C VAL A 249 -8.22 -4.19 1.42
N GLY A 250 -8.45 -4.41 2.72
CA GLY A 250 -9.81 -4.41 3.28
C GLY A 250 -10.57 -3.12 2.94
N LYS A 251 -9.90 -1.96 3.05
CA LYS A 251 -10.50 -0.67 2.65
C LYS A 251 -10.71 -0.53 1.15
N ALA A 252 -9.81 -1.08 0.33
CA ALA A 252 -9.97 -1.09 -1.12
C ALA A 252 -11.16 -1.96 -1.54
N LEU A 253 -11.30 -3.16 -0.97
CA LEU A 253 -12.43 -4.05 -1.23
C LEU A 253 -13.75 -3.44 -0.78
N GLU A 254 -13.79 -2.76 0.37
CA GLU A 254 -14.97 -2.00 0.82
C GLU A 254 -15.42 -0.98 -0.25
N LYS A 255 -14.47 -0.25 -0.86
CA LYS A 255 -14.76 0.74 -1.92
C LYS A 255 -15.25 0.07 -3.20
N LEU A 256 -14.68 -1.07 -3.59
CA LEU A 256 -15.02 -1.80 -4.82
C LEU A 256 -16.35 -2.55 -4.73
N THR A 257 -16.72 -2.99 -3.53
CA THR A 257 -17.94 -3.78 -3.28
C THR A 257 -19.13 -2.92 -2.86
N ALA A 258 -18.89 -1.67 -2.44
CA ALA A 258 -19.96 -0.70 -2.19
C ALA A 258 -20.86 -0.57 -3.42
N ALA A 259 -22.18 -0.62 -3.20
CA ALA A 259 -23.14 -0.40 -4.28
C ALA A 259 -22.86 0.97 -4.91
N LYS A 260 -22.72 1.04 -6.24
CA LYS A 260 -22.72 2.31 -6.95
C LYS A 260 -24.02 3.02 -6.57
N ARG A 261 -23.90 4.15 -5.88
CA ARG A 261 -25.06 5.02 -5.63
C ARG A 261 -25.54 5.48 -7.01
N SER A 262 -26.67 4.93 -7.43
CA SER A 262 -27.46 5.38 -8.57
C SER A 262 -27.88 6.83 -8.39
#